data_AF-A0A257P267-F1
#
_entry.id   AF-A0A257P267-F1
#
_cell.length_a   1.000
_cell.length_b   1.000
_cell.length_c   1.000
_cell.angle_alpha   90.00
_cell.angle_beta   90.00
_cell.angle_gamma   90.00
#
_symmetry.space_group_name_H-M   'P 1'
#
loop_
_entity.id
_entity.type
_entity.pdbx_description
1 polymer ?
#
loop_
_entity_poly.entity_id
_entity_poly.type
_entity_poly.pdbx_seq_one_letter_code
_entity_poly.pdbx_strand_id
1 'polypeptide(L)'
;EGCLRLLRSATDIEDYAAEVPPVDGTLLVFPNGPTTFHGHKKFVGQRYVVQMNYMTNSVKAKAEMRRHHLSAFIKRLTGAA
;
A
#
# COMPACT_ATOMS: atom_id res chain seq x y z
N GLU A 1 -11.00 13.03 -10.45
CA GLU A 1 -11.67 12.04 -9.58
C GLU A 1 -10.75 10.86 -9.32
N GLY A 2 -11.00 10.04 -8.29
CA GLY A 2 -10.13 8.92 -7.93
C GLY A 2 -8.76 9.30 -7.35
N CYS A 3 -8.61 10.56 -6.92
CA CYS A 3 -7.40 11.06 -6.28
C CYS A 3 -7.13 10.35 -4.95
N LEU A 4 -5.87 10.07 -4.69
CA LEU A 4 -5.42 9.58 -3.39
C LEU A 4 -5.29 10.77 -2.44
N ARG A 5 -5.77 10.63 -1.22
CA ARG A 5 -5.67 11.65 -0.17
C ARG A 5 -4.80 11.15 0.97
N LEU A 6 -3.93 12.03 1.45
CA LEU A 6 -3.22 11.87 2.71
C LEU A 6 -4.05 12.55 3.79
N LEU A 7 -4.47 11.80 4.80
CA LEU A 7 -5.47 12.24 5.77
C LEU A 7 -4.82 12.70 7.07
N ARG A 8 -5.48 13.65 7.75
CA ARG A 8 -5.10 14.09 9.10
C ARG A 8 -5.72 13.19 10.17
N SER A 9 -6.87 12.60 9.87
CA SER A 9 -7.60 11.69 10.75
C SER A 9 -7.91 10.35 10.09
N ALA A 10 -8.22 9.34 10.91
CA ALA A 10 -8.56 8.00 10.46
C ALA A 10 -10.02 7.84 10.00
N THR A 11 -10.86 8.82 10.30
CA THR A 11 -12.32 8.68 10.27
C THR A 11 -13.00 9.55 9.22
N ASP A 12 -12.30 10.55 8.68
CA ASP A 12 -12.86 11.48 7.71
C ASP A 12 -11.96 11.60 6.46
N ILE A 13 -12.52 11.23 5.30
CA ILE A 13 -11.85 11.28 4.00
C ILE A 13 -11.78 12.71 3.43
N GLU A 14 -12.59 13.64 3.96
CA GLU A 14 -12.55 15.07 3.60
C GLU A 14 -11.53 15.84 4.47
N ASP A 15 -11.11 15.29 5.60
CA ASP A 15 -10.05 15.84 6.45
C ASP A 15 -8.65 15.45 5.94
N TYR A 16 -8.31 15.96 4.75
CA TYR A 16 -7.05 15.67 4.08
C TYR A 16 -6.00 16.79 4.20
N ALA A 17 -4.74 16.40 4.31
CA ALA A 17 -3.59 17.28 4.25
C ALA A 17 -3.13 17.54 2.81
N ALA A 18 -3.27 16.54 1.93
CA ALA A 18 -2.92 16.64 0.53
C ALA A 18 -3.80 15.69 -0.31
N GLU A 19 -4.09 16.11 -1.54
CA GLU A 19 -4.74 15.29 -2.56
C GLU A 19 -3.80 15.11 -3.75
N VAL A 20 -3.63 13.86 -4.18
CA VAL A 20 -2.65 13.43 -5.19
C VAL A 20 -3.42 12.85 -6.38
N PRO A 21 -3.31 13.47 -7.57
CA PRO A 21 -4.01 13.00 -8.76
C PRO A 21 -3.37 11.70 -9.29
N PRO A 22 -4.17 10.76 -9.82
CA PRO A 22 -3.66 9.49 -10.36
C PRO A 22 -3.23 9.66 -11.83
N VAL A 23 -2.27 10.57 -12.08
CA VAL A 23 -1.73 10.83 -13.42
C VAL A 23 -0.43 10.06 -13.65
N ASP A 24 -0.11 9.78 -14.91
CA ASP A 24 1.11 9.06 -15.27
C ASP A 24 2.38 9.74 -14.73
N GLY A 25 3.34 8.94 -14.29
CA GLY A 25 4.57 9.42 -13.64
C GLY A 25 4.40 9.89 -12.19
N THR A 26 3.21 9.81 -11.59
CA THR A 26 3.02 10.18 -10.17
C THR A 26 3.69 9.16 -9.24
N LEU A 27 4.73 9.60 -8.52
CA LEU A 27 5.36 8.83 -7.45
C LEU A 27 5.07 9.50 -6.10
N LEU A 28 4.44 8.75 -5.19
CA LEU A 28 4.18 9.17 -3.82
C LEU A 28 5.00 8.30 -2.86
N VAL A 29 5.77 8.97 -1.99
CA VAL A 29 6.56 8.32 -0.94
C VAL A 29 6.28 9.00 0.39
N PHE A 30 5.96 8.22 1.41
CA PHE A 30 5.76 8.71 2.76
C PHE A 30 6.25 7.67 3.80
N PRO A 31 6.64 8.10 5.00
CA PRO A 31 6.97 7.16 6.08
C PRO A 31 5.74 6.34 6.47
N ASN A 32 5.84 5.02 6.49
CA ASN A 32 4.73 4.18 6.96
C ASN A 32 4.74 4.11 8.50
N GLY A 33 3.75 4.73 9.14
CA GLY A 33 3.60 4.79 10.59
C GLY A 33 2.15 4.61 11.05
N PRO A 34 1.90 4.59 12.38
CA PRO A 34 0.56 4.37 12.93
C PRO A 34 -0.50 5.41 12.52
N THR A 35 -0.06 6.59 12.09
CA THR A 35 -0.92 7.73 11.74
C THR A 35 -0.84 8.13 10.27
N THR A 36 -0.23 7.32 9.40
CA THR A 36 -0.22 7.58 7.95
C THR A 36 -1.48 7.10 7.26
N PHE A 37 -2.58 7.75 7.63
CA PHE A 37 -3.88 7.54 7.04
C PHE A 37 -3.89 8.06 5.60
N HIS A 38 -4.37 7.22 4.69
CA HIS A 38 -4.51 7.57 3.30
C HIS A 38 -5.66 6.78 2.68
N GLY A 39 -6.32 7.36 1.68
CA GLY A 39 -7.46 6.72 1.03
C GLY A 39 -7.93 7.52 -0.17
N HIS A 40 -8.89 6.99 -0.91
CA HIS A 40 -9.48 7.68 -2.04
C HIS A 40 -11.00 7.50 -2.02
N LYS A 41 -11.72 8.44 -2.63
CA LYS A 41 -13.16 8.24 -2.88
C LYS A 41 -13.37 7.08 -3.85
N LYS A 42 -14.58 6.54 -3.85
CA LYS A 42 -15.01 5.61 -4.91
C LYS A 42 -14.84 6.28 -6.26
N PHE A 43 -14.35 5.52 -7.22
CA PHE A 43 -14.12 5.97 -8.59
C PHE A 43 -14.70 4.91 -9.53
N VAL A 44 -15.37 5.36 -10.58
CA VAL A 44 -15.91 4.48 -11.63
C VAL A 44 -14.92 4.48 -12.79
N GLY A 45 -14.21 3.38 -12.97
CA GLY A 45 -13.21 3.23 -14.04
C GLY A 45 -12.00 2.41 -13.59
N GLN A 46 -11.06 2.22 -14.52
CA GLN A 46 -9.85 1.44 -14.26
C GLN A 46 -8.74 2.32 -13.65
N ARG A 47 -8.10 1.82 -12.61
CA ARG A 47 -6.98 2.48 -11.92
C ARG A 47 -5.84 1.49 -11.77
N TYR A 48 -4.69 1.81 -12.35
CA TYR A 48 -3.47 1.02 -12.22
C TYR A 48 -2.55 1.65 -11.18
N VAL A 49 -2.13 0.86 -10.20
CA VAL A 49 -1.15 1.29 -9.19
C VAL A 49 -0.24 0.14 -8.83
N VAL A 50 1.03 0.45 -8.65
CA VAL A 50 1.98 -0.42 -7.98
C VAL A 50 2.25 0.18 -6.60
N GLN A 51 1.92 -0.55 -5.53
CA GLN A 51 2.22 -0.14 -4.17
C GLN A 51 3.34 -1.01 -3.63
N MET A 52 4.34 -0.37 -3.01
CA MET A 52 5.46 -1.04 -2.39
C MET A 52 5.64 -0.48 -0.98
N ASN A 53 5.89 -1.36 -0.02
CA ASN A 53 6.27 -0.98 1.33
C ASN A 53 7.71 -1.38 1.56
N TYR A 54 8.54 -0.43 1.99
CA TYR A 54 9.88 -0.73 2.47
C TYR A 54 9.84 -1.00 3.97
N MET A 55 10.15 -2.23 4.37
CA MET A 55 10.17 -2.64 5.77
C MET A 55 11.61 -2.69 6.27
N THR A 56 11.90 -2.02 7.39
CA THR A 56 13.18 -2.16 8.10
C THR A 56 13.17 -3.43 8.97
N ASN A 57 14.32 -3.78 9.57
CA ASN A 57 14.61 -5.02 10.34
C ASN A 57 13.76 -5.25 11.62
N SER A 58 12.46 -5.00 11.58
CA SER A 58 11.51 -5.31 12.62
C SER A 58 11.22 -6.81 12.70
N VAL A 59 10.76 -7.26 13.87
CA VAL A 59 10.28 -8.64 14.08
C VAL A 59 9.18 -9.00 13.07
N LYS A 60 8.33 -8.02 12.71
CA LYS A 60 7.27 -8.19 11.70
C LYS A 60 7.85 -8.45 10.31
N ALA A 61 8.87 -7.69 9.89
CA ALA A 61 9.54 -7.91 8.61
C ALA A 61 10.14 -9.33 8.52
N LYS A 62 10.79 -9.80 9.59
CA LYS A 62 11.35 -11.16 9.66
C LYS A 62 10.24 -12.23 9.60
N ALA A 63 9.13 -12.03 10.29
CA ALA A 63 7.99 -12.94 10.23
C ALA A 63 7.40 -13.03 8.81
N GLU A 64 7.24 -11.87 8.16
CA GLU A 64 6.72 -11.77 6.80
C GLU A 64 7.65 -12.44 5.78
N MET A 65 8.97 -12.22 5.87
CA MET A 65 9.95 -12.91 5.03
C MET A 65 9.89 -14.43 5.22
N ARG A 66 9.81 -14.92 6.47
CA ARG A 66 9.67 -16.38 6.72
C ARG A 66 8.40 -16.95 6.09
N ARG A 67 7.27 -16.23 6.19
CA ARG A 67 6.00 -16.63 5.55
C ARG A 67 6.16 -16.71 4.03
N HIS A 68 6.82 -15.73 3.42
CA HIS A 68 7.09 -15.74 1.99
C HIS A 68 7.96 -16.92 1.58
N HIS A 69 9.05 -17.20 2.30
CA HIS A 69 9.92 -18.34 2.01
C HIS A 69 9.17 -19.68 2.12
N LEU A 70 8.36 -19.87 3.17
CA LEU A 70 7.55 -21.07 3.33
C LEU A 70 6.52 -21.22 2.20
N SER A 71 5.81 -20.14 1.86
CA SER A 71 4.84 -20.14 0.77
C SER A 71 5.51 -20.47 -0.57
N ALA A 72 6.66 -19.88 -0.86
CA ALA A 72 7.43 -20.14 -2.08
C ALA A 72 7.89 -21.61 -2.15
N PHE A 73 8.35 -22.16 -1.02
CA PHE A 73 8.73 -23.57 -0.94
C PHE A 73 7.54 -24.50 -1.23
N ILE A 74 6.37 -24.25 -0.64
CA ILE A 74 5.17 -25.05 -0.88
C ILE A 74 4.75 -24.96 -2.35
N LYS A 75 4.69 -23.74 -2.94
CA LYS A 75 4.34 -23.56 -4.35
C LYS A 75 5.26 -24.35 -5.30
N ARG A 76 6.55 -24.37 -4.97
CA ARG A 76 7.54 -25.15 -5.74
C ARG A 76 7.29 -26.66 -5.65
N LEU A 77 6.78 -27.16 -4.53
CA LEU A 77 6.45 -28.58 -4.34
C LEU A 77 5.11 -28.97 -4.96
N THR A 78 4.11 -28.08 -4.93
CA THR A 78 2.76 -28.38 -5.43
C THR A 78 2.58 -28.11 -6.91
N GLY A 79 3.58 -27.55 -7.60
CA GLY A 79 3.50 -27.23 -9.03
C GLY A 79 2.48 -26.12 -9.36
N ALA A 80 1.95 -25.43 -8.34
CA ALA A 80 1.06 -24.29 -8.52
C ALA A 80 1.91 -23.06 -8.88
N ALA A 81 2.16 -22.88 -10.18
CA ALA A 81 2.70 -21.67 -10.77
C ALA A 81 1.57 -20.71 -11.16
#